data_AF-A0A7Y5LKQ6-F1
#
_entry.id   AF-A0A7Y5LKQ6-F1
#
_cell.length_a   1.000
_cell.length_b   1.000
_cell.length_c   1.000
_cell.angle_alpha   90.00
_cell.angle_beta   90.00
_cell.angle_gamma   90.00
#
_symmetry.space_group_name_H-M   'P 1'
#
loop_
_entity.id
_entity.type
_entity.pdbx_description
1 polymer ?
#
loop_
_entity_poly.entity_id
_entity_poly.type
_entity_poly.pdbx_seq_one_letter_code
_entity_poly.pdbx_strand_id
1 'polypeptide(L)'
;MEWLLLEIQVVLFLNLLMWGYVLIFPPVIVFVDEIRLLKLRPWGMALLNIIVIRRDRYSEPLLRHELEHVRQYRLFSPVGLALFILVHYTYLFIKYRSFALVYKYSLLEVWATNKMYDTSSPLPYIKQYNKR
;
A
#
# COMPACT_ATOMS: atom_id res chain seq x y z
N MET A 1 -1.99 32.19 -15.30
CA MET A 1 -0.61 31.71 -15.05
C MET A 1 -0.34 31.55 -13.55
N GLU A 2 -0.70 32.55 -12.73
CA GLU A 2 -0.56 32.51 -11.26
C GLU A 2 -1.32 31.35 -10.60
N TRP A 3 -2.55 31.07 -11.03
CA TRP A 3 -3.35 29.94 -10.54
C TRP A 3 -2.68 28.58 -10.77
N LEU A 4 -2.07 28.36 -11.93
CA LEU A 4 -1.37 27.12 -12.25
C LEU A 4 -0.14 26.92 -11.34
N LEU A 5 0.60 27.99 -11.06
CA LEU A 5 1.74 27.93 -10.15
C LEU A 5 1.30 27.57 -8.72
N LEU A 6 0.20 28.17 -8.25
CA LEU A 6 -0.38 27.87 -6.95
C LEU A 6 -0.82 26.41 -6.86
N GLU A 7 -1.50 25.89 -7.89
CA GLU A 7 -1.91 24.48 -7.96
C GLU A 7 -0.71 23.54 -7.87
N ILE A 8 0.35 23.81 -8.63
CA ILE A 8 1.60 23.03 -8.59
C ILE A 8 2.21 23.06 -7.18
N GLN A 9 2.28 24.23 -6.55
CA GLN A 9 2.81 24.37 -5.18
C GLN A 9 2.00 23.58 -4.16
N VAL A 10 0.67 23.63 -4.24
CA VAL A 10 -0.23 22.88 -3.37
C VAL A 10 -0.03 21.38 -3.55
N VAL A 11 0.05 20.89 -4.79
CA VAL A 11 0.27 19.47 -5.08
C VAL A 11 1.63 19.01 -4.54
N LEU A 12 2.69 19.79 -4.72
CA LEU A 12 4.02 19.48 -4.19
C LEU A 12 4.02 19.46 -2.67
N PHE A 13 3.38 20.45 -2.03
CA PHE A 13 3.27 20.52 -0.57
C PHE A 13 2.51 19.32 0.00
N LEU A 14 1.37 18.96 -0.57
CA LEU A 14 0.61 17.77 -0.16
C LEU A 14 1.42 16.49 -0.38
N ASN A 15 2.19 16.39 -1.47
CA ASN A 15 3.06 15.26 -1.70
C ASN A 15 4.12 15.11 -0.60
N LEU A 16 4.78 16.21 -0.24
CA LEU A 16 5.79 16.24 0.82
C LEU A 16 5.18 15.88 2.17
N LEU A 17 3.99 16.38 2.49
CA LEU A 17 3.28 16.02 3.73
C LEU A 17 2.94 14.54 3.79
N MET A 18 2.35 13.97 2.73
CA MET A 18 1.99 12.55 2.67
C MET A 18 3.23 11.65 2.73
N TRP A 19 4.30 12.04 2.05
CA TRP A 19 5.54 11.27 2.09
C TRP A 19 6.22 11.36 3.44
N GLY A 20 6.29 12.56 4.03
CA GLY A 20 6.77 12.80 5.38
C GLY A 20 6.01 11.98 6.41
N TYR A 21 4.68 11.88 6.28
CA TYR A 21 3.87 11.00 7.12
C TYR A 21 4.31 9.53 7.03
N VAL A 22 4.49 9.03 5.80
CA VAL A 22 4.90 7.64 5.54
C VAL A 22 6.29 7.34 6.13
N LEU A 23 7.22 8.30 6.05
CA LEU A 23 8.59 8.18 6.54
C LEU A 23 8.71 8.29 8.06
N ILE A 24 7.97 9.21 8.67
CA ILE A 24 8.12 9.54 10.10
C ILE A 24 7.33 8.58 10.99
N PHE A 25 6.10 8.26 10.60
CA PHE A 25 5.23 7.48 11.47
C PHE A 25 5.44 5.97 11.27
N PRO A 26 5.38 5.17 12.35
CA PRO A 26 5.36 3.72 12.24
C PRO A 26 4.03 3.23 11.63
N PRO A 27 4.00 2.04 11.01
CA PRO A 27 2.76 1.47 10.52
C PRO A 27 1.82 1.13 11.69
N VAL A 28 0.53 1.38 11.49
CA VAL A 28 -0.57 1.05 12.41
C VAL A 28 -1.34 -0.11 11.82
N ILE A 29 -1.49 -1.18 12.60
CA ILE A 29 -2.22 -2.39 12.18
C ILE A 29 -3.62 -2.36 12.79
N VAL A 30 -4.63 -2.46 11.95
CA VAL A 30 -6.05 -2.43 12.32
C VAL A 30 -6.69 -3.75 11.88
N PHE A 31 -7.34 -4.41 12.84
CA PHE A 31 -8.04 -5.67 12.60
C PHE A 31 -9.55 -5.43 12.46
N VAL A 32 -10.09 -5.74 11.27
CA VAL A 32 -11.51 -5.53 10.93
C VAL A 32 -12.18 -6.86 10.60
N ASP A 33 -13.52 -6.90 10.62
CA ASP A 33 -14.27 -8.10 10.24
C ASP A 33 -14.33 -8.28 8.71
N GLU A 34 -14.43 -7.17 7.96
CA GLU A 34 -14.48 -7.20 6.50
C GLU A 34 -13.73 -6.00 5.89
N ILE A 35 -13.04 -6.24 4.77
CA ILE A 35 -12.46 -5.18 3.92
C ILE A 35 -13.26 -5.17 2.62
N ARG A 36 -13.92 -4.04 2.34
CA ARG A 36 -14.66 -3.81 1.08
C ARG A 36 -13.97 -2.69 0.31
N LEU A 37 -13.32 -3.05 -0.80
CA LEU A 37 -12.72 -2.07 -1.71
C LEU A 37 -13.25 -2.31 -3.13
N LEU A 38 -14.14 -1.44 -3.61
CA LEU A 38 -14.82 -1.60 -4.89
C LEU A 38 -15.50 -2.99 -5.00
N LYS A 39 -15.14 -3.78 -6.02
CA LYS A 39 -15.60 -5.17 -6.24
C LYS A 39 -14.63 -6.23 -5.68
N LEU A 40 -13.56 -5.82 -5.00
CA LEU A 40 -12.56 -6.72 -4.43
C LEU A 40 -12.81 -6.91 -2.93
N ARG A 41 -12.55 -8.14 -2.46
CA ARG A 41 -12.60 -8.51 -1.03
C ARG A 41 -11.24 -9.04 -0.59
N PRO A 42 -10.21 -8.18 -0.54
CA PRO A 42 -8.88 -8.61 -0.17
C PRO A 42 -8.84 -9.03 1.31
N TRP A 43 -7.86 -9.84 1.67
CA TRP A 43 -7.67 -10.31 3.05
C TRP A 43 -6.90 -9.31 3.92
N GLY A 44 -6.06 -8.49 3.29
CA GLY A 44 -5.38 -7.35 3.87
C GLY A 44 -5.33 -6.17 2.89
N MET A 45 -5.00 -4.99 3.39
CA MET A 45 -4.75 -3.80 2.58
C MET A 45 -3.84 -2.84 3.35
N ALA A 46 -2.76 -2.41 2.71
CA ALA A 46 -1.95 -1.29 3.17
C ALA A 46 -2.38 0.01 2.46
N LEU A 47 -2.64 1.05 3.23
CA LEU A 47 -2.82 2.42 2.75
C LEU A 47 -1.86 3.33 3.51
N LEU A 48 -0.77 3.74 2.85
CA LEU A 48 0.31 4.50 3.48
C LEU A 48 0.89 3.71 4.68
N ASN A 49 0.77 4.22 5.90
CA ASN A 49 1.17 3.53 7.13
C ASN A 49 0.03 2.75 7.80
N ILE A 50 -1.18 2.73 7.24
CA ILE A 50 -2.31 2.01 7.85
C ILE A 50 -2.42 0.65 7.17
N ILE A 51 -2.23 -0.42 7.94
CA ILE A 51 -2.41 -1.81 7.49
C ILE A 51 -3.73 -2.30 8.06
N VAL A 52 -4.67 -2.65 7.19
CA VAL A 52 -5.96 -3.22 7.56
C VAL A 52 -5.93 -4.71 7.25
N ILE A 53 -6.22 -5.57 8.23
CA ILE A 53 -6.26 -7.03 8.04
C ILE A 53 -7.59 -7.57 8.53
N ARG A 54 -8.20 -8.47 7.75
CA ARG A 54 -9.38 -9.20 8.18
C ARG A 54 -9.03 -10.17 9.32
N ARG A 55 -9.75 -10.08 10.44
CA ARG A 55 -9.52 -10.91 11.64
C ARG A 55 -9.50 -12.41 11.34
N ASP A 56 -10.42 -12.88 10.51
CA ASP A 56 -10.54 -14.31 10.13
C ASP A 56 -9.43 -14.80 9.19
N ARG A 57 -8.62 -13.90 8.64
CA ARG A 57 -7.56 -14.20 7.66
C ARG A 57 -6.17 -13.80 8.11
N TYR A 58 -6.03 -13.34 9.35
CA TYR A 58 -4.72 -12.97 9.87
C TYR A 58 -3.76 -14.15 9.82
N SER A 59 -2.58 -13.89 9.27
CA SER A 59 -1.43 -14.77 9.30
C SER A 59 -0.16 -13.93 9.23
N GLU A 60 0.96 -14.42 9.78
CA GLU A 60 2.24 -13.71 9.67
C GLU A 60 2.64 -13.43 8.21
N PRO A 61 2.51 -14.37 7.25
CA PRO A 61 2.81 -14.09 5.84
C PRO A 61 1.97 -12.96 5.25
N LEU A 62 0.66 -12.92 5.56
CA LEU A 62 -0.22 -11.84 5.12
C LEU A 62 0.26 -10.49 5.70
N LEU A 63 0.61 -10.45 6.98
CA LEU A 63 1.13 -9.22 7.57
C LEU A 63 2.46 -8.78 6.94
N ARG A 64 3.38 -9.72 6.66
CA ARG A 64 4.65 -9.42 5.96
C ARG A 64 4.39 -8.86 4.57
N HIS A 65 3.42 -9.41 3.85
CA HIS A 65 2.99 -8.91 2.55
C HIS A 65 2.50 -7.45 2.65
N GLU A 66 1.59 -7.14 3.57
CA GLU A 66 1.10 -5.76 3.76
C GLU A 66 2.19 -4.79 4.24
N LEU A 67 3.10 -5.25 5.08
CA LEU A 67 4.26 -4.44 5.52
C LEU A 67 5.20 -4.12 4.36
N GLU A 68 5.35 -5.01 3.37
CA GLU A 68 6.17 -4.72 2.20
C GLU A 68 5.52 -3.63 1.34
N HIS A 69 4.18 -3.56 1.24
CA HIS A 69 3.52 -2.42 0.62
C HIS A 69 3.81 -1.10 1.36
N VAL A 70 3.82 -1.11 2.69
CA VAL A 70 4.27 0.06 3.47
C VAL A 70 5.72 0.43 3.15
N ARG A 71 6.60 -0.57 3.03
CA ARG A 71 8.00 -0.34 2.66
C ARG A 71 8.12 0.24 1.25
N GLN A 72 7.31 -0.22 0.30
CA GLN A 72 7.23 0.33 -1.05
C GLN A 72 6.80 1.81 -1.01
N TYR A 73 5.81 2.19 -0.18
CA TYR A 73 5.43 3.60 0.00
C TYR A 73 6.55 4.47 0.61
N ARG A 74 7.46 3.89 1.38
CA ARG A 74 8.64 4.60 1.92
C ARG A 74 9.73 4.77 0.86
N LEU A 75 9.94 3.74 0.04
CA LEU A 75 10.95 3.73 -1.02
C LEU A 75 10.60 4.68 -2.16
N PHE A 76 9.33 4.81 -2.49
CA PHE A 76 8.87 5.67 -3.58
C PHE A 76 8.17 6.90 -3.02
N SER A 77 8.51 8.10 -3.52
CA SER A 77 7.67 9.28 -3.25
C SER A 77 6.26 9.04 -3.79
N PRO A 78 5.20 9.64 -3.21
CA PRO A 78 3.85 9.40 -3.69
C PRO A 78 3.65 9.84 -5.15
N VAL A 79 4.41 10.85 -5.63
CA VAL A 79 4.41 11.21 -7.07
C VAL A 79 5.07 10.11 -7.89
N GLY A 80 6.26 9.64 -7.47
CA GLY A 80 6.97 8.57 -8.19
C GLY A 80 6.14 7.30 -8.27
N LEU A 81 5.47 6.93 -7.18
CA LEU A 81 4.56 5.80 -7.13
C LEU A 81 3.32 6.01 -8.02
N ALA A 82 2.72 7.20 -8.00
CA ALA A 82 1.56 7.51 -8.84
C ALA A 82 1.92 7.40 -10.34
N LEU A 83 3.08 7.94 -10.74
CA LEU A 83 3.58 7.82 -12.11
C LEU A 83 3.86 6.35 -12.48
N PHE A 84 4.50 5.60 -11.58
CA PHE A 84 4.75 4.18 -11.78
C PHE A 84 3.44 3.39 -11.96
N ILE A 85 2.46 3.59 -11.06
CA ILE A 85 1.15 2.94 -11.15
C ILE A 85 0.49 3.33 -12.47
N LEU A 86 0.47 4.62 -12.83
CA LEU A 86 -0.14 5.08 -14.08
C LEU A 86 0.45 4.35 -15.30
N VAL A 87 1.76 4.32 -15.45
CA VAL A 87 2.42 3.69 -16.61
C VAL A 87 2.26 2.16 -16.56
N HIS A 88 2.61 1.55 -15.43
CA HIS A 88 2.65 0.09 -15.28
C HIS A 88 1.26 -0.53 -15.34
N TYR A 89 0.29 0.03 -14.61
CA TYR A 89 -1.07 -0.49 -14.60
C TYR A 89 -1.78 -0.23 -15.93
N THR A 90 -1.51 0.88 -16.63
CA THR A 90 -2.06 1.10 -17.98
C THR A 90 -1.57 0.03 -18.95
N TYR A 91 -0.28 -0.27 -18.95
CA TYR A 91 0.28 -1.35 -19.78
C TYR A 91 -0.38 -2.70 -19.46
N LEU A 92 -0.45 -3.07 -18.18
CA LEU A 92 -1.09 -4.33 -17.78
C LEU A 92 -2.59 -4.33 -18.12
N PHE A 93 -3.28 -3.20 -18.00
CA PHE A 93 -4.70 -3.11 -18.32
C PHE A 93 -4.94 -3.30 -19.82
N ILE A 94 -4.09 -2.73 -20.68
CA ILE A 94 -4.14 -2.96 -22.13
C ILE A 94 -3.97 -4.45 -22.45
N LYS A 95 -3.02 -5.12 -21.76
CA LYS A 95 -2.68 -6.54 -21.97
C LYS A 95 -3.75 -7.51 -21.45
N TYR A 96 -4.24 -7.30 -20.22
CA TYR A 96 -5.11 -8.28 -19.54
C TYR A 96 -6.60 -7.91 -19.57
N ARG A 97 -6.93 -6.63 -19.81
CA ARG A 97 -8.32 -6.11 -19.83
C ARG A 97 -9.15 -6.48 -18.59
N SER A 98 -8.49 -6.73 -17.45
CA SER A 98 -9.11 -7.18 -16.21
C SER A 98 -8.38 -6.59 -15.01
N PHE A 99 -9.10 -5.84 -14.17
CA PHE A 99 -8.54 -5.24 -12.95
C PHE A 99 -7.97 -6.27 -11.98
N ALA A 100 -8.61 -7.43 -11.84
CA ALA A 100 -8.12 -8.50 -10.96
C ALA A 100 -6.77 -9.05 -11.44
N LEU A 101 -6.59 -9.21 -12.75
CA LEU A 101 -5.32 -9.66 -13.32
C LEU A 101 -4.25 -8.57 -13.27
N VAL A 102 -4.61 -7.31 -13.53
CA VAL A 102 -3.70 -6.17 -13.39
C VAL A 102 -3.15 -6.09 -11.97
N TYR A 103 -4.02 -6.20 -10.97
CA TYR A 103 -3.62 -6.21 -9.56
C TYR A 103 -2.68 -7.39 -9.27
N LYS A 104 -3.11 -8.62 -9.59
CA LYS A 104 -2.37 -9.86 -9.35
C LYS A 104 -0.99 -9.89 -9.99
N TYR A 105 -0.85 -9.33 -11.20
CA TYR A 105 0.41 -9.32 -11.96
C TYR A 105 1.13 -7.97 -11.87
N SER A 106 0.71 -7.06 -11.00
CA SER A 106 1.45 -5.82 -10.77
C SER A 106 2.80 -6.13 -10.12
N LEU A 107 3.85 -5.38 -10.49
CA LEU A 107 5.19 -5.60 -9.94
C LEU A 107 5.22 -5.40 -8.42
N LEU A 108 4.41 -4.47 -7.90
CA LEU A 108 4.28 -4.20 -6.47
C LEU A 108 3.67 -5.39 -5.72
N GLU A 109 2.61 -5.98 -6.28
CA GLU A 109 1.96 -7.17 -5.72
C GLU A 109 2.89 -8.40 -5.77
N VAL A 110 3.55 -8.63 -6.90
CA VAL A 110 4.51 -9.73 -7.07
C VAL A 110 5.69 -9.57 -6.11
N TRP A 111 6.21 -8.36 -5.94
CA TRP A 111 7.25 -8.06 -4.98
C TRP A 111 6.80 -8.33 -3.53
N ALA A 112 5.64 -7.81 -3.12
CA ALA A 112 5.11 -8.05 -1.78
C ALA A 112 4.87 -9.56 -1.53
N THR A 113 4.36 -10.27 -2.53
CA THR A 113 4.17 -11.73 -2.50
C THR A 113 5.49 -12.47 -2.31
N ASN A 114 6.55 -12.07 -3.02
CA ASN A 114 7.88 -12.70 -2.85
C ASN A 114 8.48 -12.46 -1.46
N LYS A 115 8.08 -11.38 -0.78
CA LYS A 115 8.55 -11.04 0.57
C LYS A 115 7.70 -11.65 1.70
N MET A 116 6.55 -12.26 1.40
CA MET A 116 5.68 -12.82 2.44
C MET A 116 6.32 -13.94 3.27
N TYR A 117 7.27 -14.69 2.69
CA TYR A 117 7.99 -15.78 3.36
C TYR A 117 9.44 -15.41 3.73
N ASP A 118 9.83 -14.16 3.55
CA ASP A 118 11.16 -13.69 3.94
C ASP A 118 11.19 -13.45 5.46
N THR A 119 11.82 -14.38 6.18
CA THR A 119 11.96 -14.35 7.64
C THR A 119 13.16 -13.54 8.11
N SER A 120 14.00 -13.03 7.19
CA SER A 120 15.20 -12.25 7.54
C SER A 120 14.88 -10.93 8.23
N SER A 121 13.69 -10.36 7.99
CA SER A 121 13.23 -9.13 8.63
C SER A 121 12.29 -9.46 9.80
N PRO A 122 12.61 -9.06 11.04
CA PRO A 122 11.72 -9.28 12.17
C PRO A 122 10.42 -8.48 11.97
N LEU A 123 9.28 -9.09 12.32
CA LEU A 123 8.01 -8.38 12.34
C LEU A 123 8.07 -7.27 13.42
N PRO A 124 7.59 -6.05 13.13
CA PRO A 124 7.47 -5.02 14.14
C PRO A 124 6.60 -5.55 15.29
N TYR A 125 6.98 -5.28 16.53
CA TYR A 125 6.23 -5.73 17.70
C TYR A 125 4.78 -5.23 17.60
N ILE A 126 3.85 -6.13 17.31
CA ILE A 126 2.44 -5.81 17.20
C ILE A 126 1.90 -5.76 18.62
N LYS A 127 1.78 -4.55 19.20
CA LYS A 127 0.81 -4.37 20.27
C LYS A 127 -0.56 -4.62 19.64
N GLN A 128 -1.10 -5.81 19.82
CA GLN A 128 -2.48 -6.12 19.47
C GLN A 128 -3.37 -5.17 20.26
N TYR A 129 -3.85 -4.09 19.63
CA TYR A 129 -4.92 -3.27 20.17
C TYR A 129 -6.24 -4.01 19.95
N ASN A 130 -6.41 -5.10 20.70
CA ASN A 130 -7.71 -5.71 20.96
C ASN A 130 -7.90 -5.70 22.47
N LYS A 131 -8.40 -4.59 23.00
CA LYS A 131 -9.11 -4.62 24.28
C LYS A 131 -10.59 -4.37 24.02
N ARG A 132 -11.32 -5.48 24.06
CA ARG A 132 -12.78 -5.66 24.21
C ARG A 132 -13.60 -5.52 22.94
#